data_AF-A0A521NLB8-F1
#
_entry.id   AF-A0A521NLB8-F1
#
_cell.length_a   1.000
_cell.length_b   1.000
_cell.length_c   1.000
_cell.angle_alpha   90.00
_cell.angle_beta   90.00
_cell.angle_gamma   90.00
#
_symmetry.space_group_name_H-M   'P 1'
#
loop_
_entity.id
_entity.type
_entity.pdbx_description
1 polymer ?
#
loop_
_entity_poly.entity_id
_entity_poly.type
_entity_poly.pdbx_seq_one_letter_code
_entity_poly.pdbx_strand_id
1 'polypeptide(L)' 'PFDLIVMVAAASIEELDRVLDDIGLIEGVERTTSSIILSTRIRR' A
#
# COMPACT_ATOMS: atom_id res chain seq x y z
N PRO A 1 -4.55 -14.33 -6.70
CA PRO A 1 -4.93 -13.33 -7.73
C PRO A 1 -5.44 -12.06 -7.02
N PHE A 2 -5.08 -10.87 -7.52
CA PHE A 2 -5.51 -9.58 -6.99
C PHE A 2 -6.30 -8.85 -8.08
N ASP A 3 -7.39 -8.17 -7.72
CA ASP A 3 -8.23 -7.43 -8.65
C ASP A 3 -7.73 -6.00 -8.88
N LEU A 4 -7.06 -5.43 -7.88
CA LEU A 4 -6.54 -4.05 -7.88
C LEU A 4 -5.09 -4.01 -7.39
N ILE A 5 -4.31 -3.07 -7.93
CA ILE A 5 -2.94 -2.76 -7.50
C ILE A 5 -2.82 -1.25 -7.33
N VAL A 6 -2.22 -0.82 -6.22
CA VAL A 6 -2.01 0.59 -5.89
C VAL A 6 -0.56 0.81 -5.49
N MET A 7 0.01 1.94 -5.90
CA MET A 7 1.32 2.40 -5.46
C MET A 7 1.13 3.57 -4.48
N VAL A 8 1.66 3.42 -3.28
CA VAL A 8 1.56 4.43 -2.21
C VAL A 8 2.97 4.97 -1.90
N ALA A 9 3.07 6.28 -1.75
CA ALA A 9 4.25 6.95 -1.22
C ALA A 9 3.84 7.74 0.03
N ALA A 10 4.58 7.56 1.12
CA ALA A 10 4.33 8.21 2.40
C ALA A 10 5.65 8.76 2.95
N ALA A 11 5.59 9.83 3.74
CA ALA A 11 6.76 10.46 4.33
C ALA A 11 7.27 9.70 5.58
N SER A 12 6.45 8.84 6.17
CA SER A 12 6.81 7.98 7.30
C SER A 12 6.08 6.63 7.29
N ILE A 13 6.51 5.72 8.17
CA ILE A 13 5.87 4.41 8.34
C ILE A 13 4.47 4.56 8.93
N GLU A 14 4.29 5.47 9.88
CA GLU A 14 2.99 5.75 10.51
C GLU A 14 1.99 6.30 9.50
N GLU A 15 2.44 7.13 8.54
CA GLU A 15 1.58 7.59 7.45
C GLU A 15 1.24 6.45 6.48
N LEU A 16 2.20 5.57 6.16
CA LEU A 16 1.93 4.39 5.34
C LEU A 16 0.88 3.49 5.99
N ASP A 17 1.01 3.21 7.29
CA ASP A 17 0.08 2.37 8.06
C ASP A 17 -1.35 2.92 8.01
N ARG A 18 -1.51 4.23 8.27
CA ARG A 18 -2.82 4.90 8.16
C ARG A 18 -3.44 4.76 6.77
N VAL A 19 -2.66 4.92 5.71
CA VAL A 19 -3.18 4.76 4.34
C VAL A 19 -3.62 3.32 4.08
N LEU A 20 -2.88 2.34 4.59
CA LEU A 20 -3.26 0.93 4.45
C LEU A 20 -4.56 0.59 5.20
N ASP A 21 -4.72 1.14 6.40
CA ASP A 21 -5.96 1.02 7.17
C ASP A 21 -7.14 1.69 6.44
N ASP A 22 -6.95 2.90 5.94
CA ASP A 22 -7.98 3.61 5.17
C ASP A 22 -8.42 2.81 3.93
N ILE A 23 -7.48 2.16 3.23
CA ILE A 23 -7.79 1.26 2.10
C ILE A 23 -8.58 0.04 2.59
N GLY A 24 -8.22 -0.55 3.73
CA GLY A 24 -8.93 -1.68 4.32
C GLY A 24 -10.37 -1.36 4.74
N LEU A 25 -10.68 -0.08 4.99
CA LEU A 25 -12.01 0.39 5.38
C LEU A 25 -12.92 0.72 4.19
N ILE A 26 -12.40 0.73 2.96
CA ILE A 26 -13.21 0.98 1.76
C ILE A 26 -14.24 -0.16 1.58
N GLU A 27 -15.49 0.22 1.37
CA GLU A 27 -16.57 -0.73 1.10
C GLU A 27 -16.23 -1.65 -0.08
N GLY A 28 -16.29 -2.96 0.15
CA GLY A 28 -15.94 -3.98 -0.85
C GLY A 28 -14.47 -4.42 -0.81
N VAL A 29 -13.62 -3.85 0.04
CA VAL A 29 -12.26 -4.36 0.27
C VAL A 29 -12.31 -5.53 1.26
N GLU A 30 -12.17 -6.74 0.74
CA GLU A 30 -12.19 -7.97 1.57
C GLU A 30 -10.81 -8.35 2.12
N ARG A 31 -9.74 -8.00 1.39
CA ARG A 31 -8.35 -8.33 1.79
C ARG A 31 -7.35 -7.40 1.10
N THR A 32 -6.38 -6.93 1.87
CA THR A 32 -5.23 -6.18 1.37
C THR A 32 -3.94 -7.01 1.52
N THR A 33 -2.95 -6.77 0.66
CA THR A 33 -1.61 -7.35 0.80
C THR A 33 -0.60 -6.29 0.37
N SER A 34 0.23 -5.85 1.32
CA SER A 34 1.18 -4.78 1.10
C SER A 34 2.56 -5.34 0.75
N SER A 35 3.20 -4.78 -0.27
CA SER A 35 4.61 -5.05 -0.60
C SER A 35 5.41 -3.77 -0.40
N ILE A 36 6.27 -3.74 0.61
CA ILE A 36 7.06 -2.56 0.96
C ILE A 36 8.38 -2.56 0.19
N ILE A 37 8.64 -1.46 -0.53
CA ILE A 37 9.91 -1.26 -1.24
C ILE A 37 10.97 -0.79 -0.24
N LEU A 38 11.80 -1.72 0.24
CA LEU A 38 12.89 -1.42 1.18
C LEU A 38 14.04 -0.65 0.53
N SER A 39 14.26 -0.87 -0.77
CA SER A 39 15.29 -0.16 -1.54
C SER A 39 14.92 -0.12 -3.01
N THR A 40 15.19 1.00 -3.68
CA THR A 40 15.03 1.11 -5.13
C THR A 40 16.41 1.10 -5.78
N ARG A 41 16.84 -0.06 -6.30
CA ARG A 41 18.17 -0.20 -6.93
C ARG A 41 18.23 0.31 -8.36
N ILE A 42 17.12 0.26 -9.08
CA ILE A 42 17.01 0.73 -10.46
C ILE A 42 15.68 1.49 -10.57
N ARG A 43 15.76 2.76 -10.97
CA ARG A 43 14.61 3.59 -11.34
C ARG A 43 14.92 4.17 -12.72
N ARG A 44 14.14 3.82 -13.72
CA ARG A 44 14.22 4.34 -15.09
C ARG A 44 12.95 5.10 -15.40
#